data_AF-A0A1I3TDF6-F1
#
_entry.id   AF-A0A1I3TDF6-F1
#
_cell.length_a   1.000
_cell.length_b   1.000
_cell.length_c   1.000
_cell.angle_alpha   90.00
_cell.angle_beta   90.00
_cell.angle_gamma   90.00
#
_symmetry.space_group_name_H-M   'P 1'
#
loop_
_entity.id
_entity.type
_entity.pdbx_description
1 polymer ?
#
loop_
_entity_poly.entity_id
_entity_poly.type
_entity_poly.pdbx_seq_one_letter_code
_entity_poly.pdbx_strand_id
1 'polypeptide(L)'
;MYNKEVTWEGVLVQTFPDFLVVYGGESYNGENWLNMETNSTEMLPYTFVVETQNLEGQSLDLNIDRGDPIKVKGKINKQGSLEKESHWKLTDGLVIQ
;
A
#
# COMPACT_ATOMS: atom_id res chain seq x y z
N MET A 1 9.72 6.29 14.88
CA MET A 1 8.60 5.52 14.29
C MET A 1 9.06 4.32 13.46
N TYR A 2 10.30 4.32 12.94
CA TYR A 2 10.89 3.17 12.25
C TYR A 2 10.79 1.87 13.07
N ASN A 3 10.57 0.74 12.40
CA ASN A 3 10.38 -0.61 12.96
C ASN A 3 9.17 -0.80 13.88
N LYS A 4 8.26 0.18 13.96
CA LYS A 4 6.98 -0.03 14.63
C LYS A 4 6.07 -0.86 13.73
N GLU A 5 5.56 -1.96 14.28
CA GLU A 5 4.51 -2.75 13.63
C GLU A 5 3.18 -2.00 13.70
N VAL A 6 2.48 -1.95 12.56
CA VAL A 6 1.18 -1.30 12.41
C VAL A 6 0.26 -2.16 11.57
N THR A 7 -1.04 -1.92 11.76
CA THR A 7 -2.09 -2.46 10.90
C THR A 7 -2.78 -1.28 10.24
N TRP A 8 -3.05 -1.39 8.96
CA TRP A 8 -3.69 -0.36 8.16
C TRP A 8 -4.85 -0.94 7.35
N GLU A 9 -5.92 -0.16 7.24
CA GLU A 9 -7.08 -0.48 6.42
C GLU A 9 -7.15 0.48 5.25
N GLY A 10 -7.47 -0.04 4.07
CA GLY A 10 -7.61 0.77 2.87
C GLY A 10 -8.08 -0.07 1.71
N VAL A 11 -8.00 0.51 0.52
CA VAL A 11 -8.39 -0.15 -0.73
C VAL A 11 -7.16 -0.55 -1.52
N LEU A 12 -7.22 -1.72 -2.17
CA LEU A 12 -6.15 -2.19 -3.03
C LEU A 12 -6.09 -1.34 -4.30
N VAL A 13 -4.95 -0.71 -4.54
CA VAL A 13 -4.70 0.07 -5.76
C VAL A 13 -4.14 -0.83 -6.86
N GLN A 14 -3.09 -1.58 -6.51
CA GLN A 14 -2.37 -2.42 -7.46
C GLN A 14 -1.47 -3.42 -6.73
N THR A 15 -1.35 -4.61 -7.30
CA THR A 15 -0.37 -5.62 -6.90
C THR A 15 0.79 -5.64 -7.89
N PHE A 16 1.98 -5.87 -7.35
CA PHE A 16 3.20 -6.19 -8.07
C PHE A 16 3.74 -7.51 -7.51
N PRO A 17 4.77 -8.12 -8.12
CA PRO A 17 5.40 -9.29 -7.53
C PRO A 17 5.78 -9.03 -6.07
N ASP A 18 6.65 -8.07 -5.79
CA ASP A 18 7.28 -7.97 -4.46
C ASP A 18 6.58 -6.99 -3.48
N PHE A 19 5.52 -6.34 -3.93
CA PHE A 19 4.80 -5.37 -3.11
C PHE A 19 3.37 -5.14 -3.61
N LEU A 20 2.57 -4.53 -2.76
CA LEU A 20 1.24 -4.04 -3.11
C LEU A 20 1.10 -2.58 -2.68
N VAL A 21 0.16 -1.89 -3.31
CA VAL A 21 -0.15 -0.49 -3.05
C VAL A 21 -1.55 -0.41 -2.45
N VAL A 22 -1.64 0.21 -1.28
CA VAL A 22 -2.90 0.40 -0.54
C VAL A 22 -3.16 1.88 -0.35
N TYR A 23 -4.38 2.32 -0.66
CA TYR A 23 -4.81 3.68 -0.40
C TYR A 23 -5.73 3.74 0.82
N GLY A 24 -5.39 4.57 1.80
CA GLY A 24 -6.11 4.72 3.06
C GLY A 24 -6.92 6.02 3.20
N GLY A 25 -7.15 6.76 2.10
CA GLY A 25 -7.95 7.98 2.11
C GLY A 25 -9.45 7.75 1.84
N GLU A 26 -10.25 8.80 1.94
CA GLU A 26 -11.73 8.70 1.96
C GLU A 26 -12.40 8.52 0.58
N SER A 27 -11.69 8.64 -0.55
CA SER A 27 -12.33 8.57 -1.88
C SER A 27 -11.38 8.07 -2.98
N TYR A 28 -11.35 6.75 -3.17
CA TYR A 28 -10.61 6.10 -4.25
C TYR A 28 -11.49 5.92 -5.49
N ASN A 29 -11.03 6.35 -6.66
CA ASN A 29 -11.80 6.31 -7.91
C ASN A 29 -11.24 5.31 -8.93
N GLY A 30 -10.39 4.37 -8.48
CA GLY A 30 -9.81 3.34 -9.35
C GLY A 30 -8.53 3.77 -10.06
N GLU A 31 -7.88 4.83 -9.59
CA GLU A 31 -6.56 5.27 -10.06
C GLU A 31 -5.55 4.13 -9.96
N ASN A 32 -4.72 3.92 -10.98
CA ASN A 32 -3.60 2.98 -10.87
C ASN A 32 -2.36 3.68 -10.26
N TRP A 33 -1.34 2.89 -9.91
CA TRP A 33 -0.16 3.43 -9.23
C TRP A 33 0.56 4.52 -10.04
N LEU A 34 0.75 4.29 -11.34
CA LEU A 34 1.41 5.26 -12.23
C LEU A 34 0.65 6.59 -12.28
N ASN A 35 -0.69 6.55 -12.31
CA ASN A 35 -1.52 7.75 -12.30
C ASN A 35 -1.36 8.53 -10.99
N MET A 36 -1.36 7.86 -9.84
CA MET A 36 -1.14 8.49 -8.54
C MET A 36 0.25 9.15 -8.43
N GLU A 37 1.29 8.52 -8.98
CA GLU A 37 2.65 9.09 -8.96
C GLU A 37 2.83 10.30 -9.89
N THR A 38 1.95 10.50 -10.87
CA THR A 38 2.13 11.50 -11.93
C THR A 38 1.10 12.62 -11.95
N ASN A 39 -0.16 12.30 -11.66
CA ASN A 39 -1.29 13.22 -11.84
C ASN A 39 -2.08 13.48 -10.55
N SER A 40 -1.99 12.57 -9.56
CA SER A 40 -2.76 12.63 -8.32
C SER A 40 -1.84 12.53 -7.09
N THR A 41 -0.75 13.32 -7.10
CA THR A 41 0.31 13.25 -6.08
C THR A 41 -0.19 13.59 -4.68
N GLU A 42 -1.29 14.33 -4.57
CA GLU A 42 -2.01 14.60 -3.33
C GLU A 42 -2.57 13.35 -2.64
N MET A 43 -2.68 12.22 -3.36
CA MET A 43 -3.08 10.93 -2.79
C MET A 43 -1.92 10.19 -2.11
N LEU A 44 -0.67 10.51 -2.49
CA LEU A 44 0.53 9.82 -2.01
C LEU A 44 0.68 9.84 -0.48
N PRO A 45 0.41 10.95 0.25
CA PRO A 45 0.51 10.98 1.72
C PRO A 45 -0.38 9.95 2.44
N TYR A 46 -1.44 9.47 1.78
CA TYR A 46 -2.40 8.50 2.29
C TYR A 46 -2.20 7.10 1.70
N THR A 47 -1.10 6.91 0.96
CA THR A 47 -0.78 5.66 0.28
C THR A 47 0.31 4.90 1.01
N PHE A 48 0.16 3.58 1.09
CA PHE A 48 1.11 2.64 1.65
C PHE A 48 1.63 1.72 0.56
N VAL A 49 2.93 1.79 0.31
CA VAL A 49 3.65 0.78 -0.47
C VAL A 49 4.11 -0.29 0.50
N VAL A 50 3.57 -1.48 0.36
CA VAL A 50 3.74 -2.59 1.30
C VAL A 50 4.60 -3.64 0.63
N GLU A 51 5.89 -3.70 1.00
CA GLU A 51 6.77 -4.80 0.59
C GLU A 51 6.29 -6.08 1.26
N THR A 52 5.85 -7.03 0.45
CA THR A 52 5.34 -8.30 0.91
C THR A 52 6.49 -9.27 1.03
N GLN A 53 6.46 -10.11 2.07
CA GLN A 53 7.31 -11.29 2.07
C GLN A 53 6.71 -12.29 1.10
N ASN A 54 7.03 -12.15 -0.19
CA ASN A 54 6.91 -13.28 -1.07
C ASN A 54 7.89 -14.33 -0.55
N LEU A 55 7.35 -15.36 0.10
CA LEU A 55 8.02 -16.65 0.12
C LEU A 55 8.22 -17.01 -1.36
N GLU A 56 9.48 -17.00 -1.82
CA GLU A 56 9.85 -17.24 -3.22
C GLU A 56 8.93 -18.28 -3.88
N GLY A 57 8.20 -17.87 -4.92
CA GLY A 57 7.35 -18.76 -5.71
C GLY A 57 5.86 -18.81 -5.35
N GLN A 58 5.39 -18.05 -4.36
CA GLN A 58 3.96 -17.80 -4.18
C GLN A 58 3.62 -16.46 -4.84
N SER A 59 2.88 -16.49 -5.96
CA SER A 59 2.12 -15.30 -6.34
C SER A 59 1.24 -14.93 -5.14
N LEU A 60 1.06 -13.64 -4.87
CA LEU A 60 -0.04 -13.16 -4.05
C LEU A 60 -1.34 -13.51 -4.80
N ASP A 61 -1.71 -14.79 -4.83
CA ASP A 61 -3.01 -15.32 -5.27
C ASP A 61 -4.03 -15.06 -4.15
N LEU A 62 -3.89 -13.89 -3.54
CA LEU A 62 -4.94 -13.25 -2.78
C LEU A 62 -5.98 -12.96 -3.85
N ASN A 63 -7.12 -13.63 -3.78
CA ASN A 63 -8.27 -13.38 -4.64
C ASN A 63 -8.84 -11.97 -4.32
N ILE A 64 -8.05 -10.94 -4.62
CA ILE A 64 -8.27 -9.52 -4.35
C ILE A 64 -8.04 -8.74 -5.64
N ASP A 65 -9.02 -7.93 -5.98
CA ASP A 65 -9.02 -7.08 -7.16
C ASP A 65 -8.78 -5.61 -6.77
N ARG A 66 -8.38 -4.81 -7.76
CA ARG A 66 -8.28 -3.36 -7.57
C ARG A 66 -9.63 -2.81 -7.08
N GLY A 67 -9.58 -2.02 -6.02
CA GLY A 67 -10.75 -1.42 -5.37
C GLY A 67 -11.25 -2.23 -4.17
N ASP A 68 -10.77 -3.46 -3.97
CA ASP A 68 -11.19 -4.25 -2.83
C ASP A 68 -10.68 -3.65 -1.51
N PRO A 69 -11.52 -3.61 -0.47
CA PRO A 69 -11.08 -3.25 0.87
C PRO A 69 -10.18 -4.35 1.43
N ILE A 70 -9.00 -3.96 1.91
CA ILE A 70 -8.02 -4.86 2.50
C ILE A 70 -7.46 -4.30 3.81
N LYS A 71 -7.04 -5.22 4.67
CA LYS A 71 -6.26 -4.92 5.87
C LYS A 71 -4.86 -5.48 5.70
N VAL A 72 -3.87 -4.63 5.92
CA VAL A 72 -2.45 -4.97 5.83
C VAL A 72 -1.76 -4.74 7.15
N LYS A 73 -0.83 -5.64 7.48
CA LYS A 73 0.03 -5.55 8.65
C LYS A 73 1.48 -5.47 8.18
N GLY A 74 2.29 -4.64 8.81
CA GLY A 74 3.71 -4.52 8.48
C GLY A 74 4.45 -3.56 9.40
N LYS A 75 5.75 -3.39 9.17
CA LYS A 75 6.61 -2.47 9.94
C LYS A 75 6.88 -1.20 9.14
N ILE A 76 6.76 -0.04 9.79
CA ILE A 76 7.07 1.24 9.14
C ILE A 76 8.56 1.31 8.79
N ASN A 77 8.84 1.43 7.49
CA ASN A 77 10.18 1.63 6.93
C ASN A 77 10.38 3.03 6.37
N LYS A 78 9.33 3.72 5.91
CA LYS A 78 9.36 5.12 5.46
C LYS A 78 8.11 5.84 5.91
N GLN A 79 8.29 7.05 6.42
CA GLN A 79 7.20 7.94 6.78
C GLN A 79 6.66 8.66 5.52
N GLY A 80 5.34 8.69 5.37
CA GLY A 80 4.69 9.56 4.39
C GLY A 80 4.70 11.03 4.86
N SER A 81 4.34 11.94 3.95
CA SER A 81 4.36 13.38 4.23
C SER A 81 3.37 14.11 3.35
N LEU A 82 2.50 14.90 3.96
CA LEU A 82 1.59 15.81 3.28
C LEU A 82 2.38 16.91 2.55
N GLU A 83 3.36 17.53 3.21
CA GLU A 83 4.15 18.64 2.65
C GLU A 83 5.02 18.23 1.44
N LYS A 84 5.48 16.98 1.43
CA LYS A 84 6.36 16.45 0.37
C LYS A 84 5.63 15.55 -0.61
N GLU A 85 4.31 15.40 -0.46
CA GLU A 85 3.48 14.51 -1.30
C GLU A 85 4.08 13.11 -1.43
N SER A 86 4.47 12.52 -0.30
CA SER A 86 5.22 11.26 -0.29
C SER A 86 4.48 10.15 0.43
N HIS A 87 4.50 8.95 -0.14
CA HIS A 87 3.88 7.75 0.43
C HIS A 87 4.65 7.14 1.61
N TRP A 88 3.91 6.35 2.39
CA TRP A 88 4.45 5.48 3.43
C TRP A 88 5.01 4.20 2.81
N LYS A 89 6.01 3.63 3.48
CA LYS A 89 6.53 2.30 3.13
C LYS A 89 6.45 1.37 4.32
N LEU A 90 5.87 0.19 4.11
CA LEU A 90 5.88 -0.91 5.06
C LEU A 90 6.79 -2.04 4.55
N THR A 91 7.52 -2.66 5.46
CA THR A 91 8.25 -3.92 5.24
C THR A 91 7.60 -5.04 6.03
N ASP A 92 7.94 -6.30 5.72
CA ASP A 92 7.34 -7.48 6.34
C ASP A 92 5.81 -7.49 6.22
N GLY A 93 5.31 -7.07 5.05
CA GLY A 93 3.89 -6.88 4.77
C GLY A 93 3.12 -8.18 4.65
N LEU A 94 1.96 -8.26 5.32
CA LEU A 94 1.01 -9.36 5.26
C LEU A 94 -0.41 -8.82 5.09
N VAL A 95 -1.18 -9.41 4.17
CA VAL A 95 -2.63 -9.17 4.06
C VAL A 95 -3.34 -10.09 5.04
N ILE A 96 -4.21 -9.54 5.91
CA ILE A 96 -4.74 -10.27 7.08
C ILE A 96 -6.27 -10.42 7.15
N GLN A 97 -7.00 -10.11 6.06
CA GLN A 97 -8.47 -10.21 5.89
C GLN A 97 -9.31 -9.90 7.14
#